data_AF-A0A914WQU2-F1
#
_entry.id   AF-A0A914WQU2-F1
#
_cell.length_a   1.000
_cell.length_b   1.000
_cell.length_c   1.000
_cell.angle_alpha   90.00
_cell.angle_beta   90.00
_cell.angle_gamma   90.00
#
_symmetry.space_group_name_H-M   'P 1'
#
loop_
_entity.id
_entity.type
_entity.pdbx_description
1 polymer ?
#
loop_
_entity_poly.entity_id
_entity_poly.type
_entity_poly.pdbx_seq_one_letter_code
_entity_poly.pdbx_strand_id
1 'polypeptide(L)'
;MIPLEWVARRVATGSFLKRNPGVQEGYWFDPAKLEIFYKDDENNDPQWSEEQVIAQGITASGVTVKRPEVDLMKRVTVLVFEALEKAWDLKQCALIDMKVEFGVTAEGELVLADVIDNDSWRVWPAGDKRLQLDKQFYRDLDAVTDDALTKLKENYAKVAGIVKSFTTPVKGRAVILMGSKADNAYATAIQDACSNLGVPAIKRVSSAHKTTDTTLDIIAQYKSDRVPTVFIAVAGRSNGLGPVTAGNTTFPVINAPPLNDTWSSQDIWSSLRMPSGLGCTTVIGAEEAALAAAKILSLVDHMIFGRLLVQQLKSFVTVMKADAAMEKDNDLKIVSPFARKYSVANLNGH
;
A
#
# COMPACT_ATOMS: atom_id res chain seq x y z
N MET A 1 -3.57 21.90 -13.21
CA MET A 1 -2.48 20.90 -13.27
C MET A 1 -1.19 21.57 -12.87
N ILE A 2 -0.28 20.84 -12.23
CA ILE A 2 1.11 21.22 -12.06
C ILE A 2 1.86 20.69 -13.31
N PRO A 3 2.56 21.51 -14.09
CA PRO A 3 3.16 21.11 -15.37
C PRO A 3 4.46 20.30 -15.18
N LEU A 4 4.38 19.23 -14.40
CA LEU A 4 5.50 18.34 -14.09
C LEU A 4 5.08 16.89 -14.29
N GLU A 5 5.90 16.16 -15.03
CA GLU A 5 5.82 14.72 -15.18
C GLU A 5 6.71 14.04 -14.14
N TRP A 6 6.10 13.22 -13.29
CA TRP A 6 6.80 12.45 -12.27
C TRP A 6 6.99 11.02 -12.75
N VAL A 7 8.24 10.65 -12.99
CA VAL A 7 8.58 9.32 -13.51
C VAL A 7 9.21 8.47 -12.41
N ALA A 8 8.65 7.29 -12.17
CA ALA A 8 9.24 6.25 -11.32
C ALA A 8 9.74 5.09 -12.18
N ARG A 9 10.92 4.55 -11.87
CA ARG A 9 11.52 3.42 -12.60
C ARG A 9 11.99 2.33 -11.65
N ARG A 10 11.66 1.09 -11.99
CA ARG A 10 12.29 -0.10 -11.42
C ARG A 10 13.43 -0.62 -12.27
N VAL A 11 13.32 -0.53 -13.58
CA VAL A 11 14.33 -1.06 -14.52
C VAL A 11 14.82 0.05 -15.45
N ALA A 12 16.14 0.13 -15.67
CA ALA A 12 16.74 1.05 -16.61
C ALA A 12 16.42 0.65 -18.05
N THR A 13 15.67 1.51 -18.75
CA THR A 13 15.35 1.39 -20.17
C THR A 13 15.04 2.80 -20.76
N GLY A 14 14.76 2.87 -22.05
CA GLY A 14 14.26 4.07 -22.71
C GLY A 14 15.18 5.29 -22.56
N SER A 15 14.59 6.44 -22.25
CA SER A 15 15.32 7.72 -22.19
C SER A 15 16.36 7.78 -21.07
N PHE A 16 16.24 6.94 -20.03
CA PHE A 16 17.24 6.85 -18.96
C PHE A 16 18.61 6.42 -19.50
N LEU A 17 18.64 5.39 -20.36
CA LEU A 17 19.89 4.87 -20.94
C LEU A 17 20.57 5.90 -21.86
N LYS A 18 19.77 6.70 -22.58
CA LYS A 18 20.29 7.80 -23.42
C LYS A 18 21.00 8.88 -22.59
N ARG A 19 20.43 9.23 -21.43
CA ARG A 19 21.01 10.22 -20.51
C ARG A 19 22.18 9.67 -19.67
N ASN A 20 22.28 8.35 -19.52
CA ASN A 20 23.27 7.68 -18.68
C ASN A 20 24.08 6.65 -19.48
N PRO A 21 24.96 7.10 -20.40
CA PRO A 21 25.78 6.20 -21.20
C PRO A 21 26.65 5.32 -20.31
N GLY A 22 26.70 4.01 -20.61
CA GLY A 22 27.43 3.00 -19.83
C GLY A 22 26.53 2.19 -18.88
N VAL A 23 25.32 2.65 -18.57
CA VAL A 23 24.31 1.82 -17.88
C VAL A 23 23.73 0.82 -18.87
N GLN A 24 23.64 -0.45 -18.46
CA GLN A 24 23.05 -1.51 -19.28
C GLN A 24 21.52 -1.55 -19.13
N GLU A 25 20.82 -1.86 -20.23
CA GLU A 25 19.39 -2.14 -20.17
C GLU A 25 19.12 -3.32 -19.23
N GLY A 26 18.10 -3.19 -18.38
CA GLY A 26 17.81 -4.20 -17.35
C GLY A 26 18.39 -3.90 -15.96
N TYR A 27 19.20 -2.84 -15.80
CA TYR A 27 19.69 -2.44 -14.48
C TYR A 27 18.53 -2.17 -13.51
N TRP A 28 18.60 -2.75 -12.31
CA TRP A 28 17.54 -2.69 -11.30
C TRP A 28 17.75 -1.54 -10.31
N PHE A 29 16.71 -0.73 -10.09
CA PHE A 29 16.70 0.34 -9.10
C PHE A 29 16.05 -0.12 -7.80
N ASP A 30 16.80 -0.06 -6.70
CA ASP A 30 16.30 -0.28 -5.35
C ASP A 30 16.85 0.78 -4.38
N PRO A 31 16.02 1.72 -3.87
CA PRO A 31 14.59 1.90 -4.17
C PRO A 31 14.33 2.38 -5.61
N ALA A 32 13.06 2.43 -6.02
CA ALA A 32 12.66 2.90 -7.35
C ALA A 32 13.22 4.31 -7.63
N LYS A 33 13.78 4.51 -8.83
CA LYS A 33 14.37 5.78 -9.25
C LYS A 33 13.27 6.78 -9.60
N LEU A 34 13.32 7.96 -9.00
CA LEU A 34 12.44 9.09 -9.35
C LEU A 34 13.16 10.10 -10.23
N GLU A 35 12.42 10.64 -11.20
CA GLU A 35 12.83 11.74 -12.08
C GLU A 35 11.66 12.70 -12.30
N ILE A 36 11.97 13.98 -12.51
CA ILE A 36 10.99 15.03 -12.78
C ILE A 36 11.28 15.60 -14.18
N PHE A 37 10.25 15.77 -15.00
CA PHE A 37 10.36 16.45 -16.28
C PHE A 37 9.36 17.60 -16.34
N TYR A 38 9.79 18.75 -16.81
CA TYR A 38 8.92 19.90 -17.00
C TYR A 38 8.18 19.75 -18.33
N LYS A 39 6.85 19.94 -18.33
CA LYS A 39 6.05 19.83 -19.56
C LYS A 39 6.34 21.00 -20.48
N ASP A 40 7.02 20.71 -21.58
CA ASP A 40 7.44 21.67 -22.59
C ASP A 40 7.72 20.92 -23.91
N ASP A 41 6.67 20.80 -24.72
CA ASP A 41 6.71 20.08 -26.00
C ASP A 41 7.77 20.67 -26.96
N GLU A 42 8.03 21.98 -26.89
CA GLU A 42 9.03 22.64 -27.76
C GLU A 42 10.45 22.19 -27.42
N ASN A 43 10.71 21.87 -26.14
CA ASN A 43 12.02 21.49 -25.63
C ASN A 43 12.11 19.99 -25.27
N ASN A 44 11.17 19.18 -25.74
CA ASN A 44 11.10 17.73 -25.50
C ASN A 44 11.11 17.34 -24.01
N ASP A 45 10.31 18.05 -23.21
CA ASP A 45 10.12 17.82 -21.77
C ASP A 45 11.43 17.68 -20.99
N PRO A 46 12.18 18.78 -20.77
CA PRO A 46 13.49 18.72 -20.15
C PRO A 46 13.42 18.19 -18.71
N GLN A 47 14.40 17.37 -18.33
CA GLN A 47 14.55 16.89 -16.96
C GLN A 47 14.86 18.05 -16.00
N TRP A 48 14.13 18.13 -14.89
CA TRP A 48 14.34 19.11 -13.83
C TRP A 48 14.82 18.46 -12.53
N SER A 49 15.66 19.17 -11.79
CA SER A 49 15.98 18.87 -10.40
C SER A 49 14.89 19.40 -9.45
N GLU A 50 14.91 18.93 -8.21
CA GLU A 50 14.00 19.44 -7.17
C GLU A 50 14.23 20.94 -6.91
N GLU A 51 15.48 21.38 -6.94
CA GLU A 51 15.86 22.79 -6.78
C GLU A 51 15.28 23.65 -7.91
N GLN A 52 15.28 23.17 -9.16
CA GLN A 52 14.67 23.89 -10.28
C GLN A 52 13.16 24.02 -10.08
N VAL A 53 12.47 22.95 -9.67
CA VAL A 53 11.03 22.99 -9.36
C VAL A 53 10.73 24.01 -8.26
N ILE A 54 11.50 23.99 -7.16
CA ILE A 54 11.29 24.88 -6.02
C ILE A 54 11.60 26.34 -6.39
N ALA A 55 12.69 26.58 -7.12
CA ALA A 55 13.10 27.92 -7.54
C ALA A 55 12.11 28.55 -8.52
N GLN A 56 11.49 27.74 -9.39
CA GLN A 56 10.48 28.23 -10.34
C GLN A 56 9.22 28.76 -9.63
N GLY A 57 8.89 28.23 -8.45
CA GLY A 57 7.73 28.70 -7.67
C GLY A 57 6.39 28.50 -8.39
N ILE A 58 6.23 27.38 -9.10
CA ILE A 58 5.00 27.02 -9.82
C ILE A 58 3.80 27.12 -8.88
N THR A 59 2.74 27.83 -9.30
CA THR A 59 1.52 27.99 -8.51
C THR A 59 0.31 27.44 -9.26
N ALA A 60 -0.48 26.60 -8.60
CA ALA A 60 -1.73 26.04 -9.12
C ALA A 60 -2.83 26.18 -8.05
N SER A 61 -3.99 26.72 -8.43
CA SER A 61 -5.13 26.93 -7.52
C SER A 61 -4.77 27.61 -6.19
N GLY A 62 -3.85 28.59 -6.23
CA GLY A 62 -3.38 29.31 -5.03
C GLY A 62 -2.33 28.59 -4.18
N VAL A 63 -1.97 27.35 -4.52
CA VAL A 63 -0.89 26.60 -3.87
C VAL A 63 0.39 26.73 -4.70
N THR A 64 1.43 27.28 -4.08
CA THR A 64 2.78 27.34 -4.67
C THR A 64 3.57 26.09 -4.30
N VAL A 65 4.08 25.38 -5.31
CA VAL A 65 4.92 24.20 -5.14
C VAL A 65 6.24 24.59 -4.49
N LYS A 66 6.47 24.10 -3.27
CA LYS A 66 7.72 24.24 -2.52
C LYS A 66 8.21 22.87 -2.08
N ARG A 67 9.22 22.83 -1.21
CA ARG A 67 9.80 21.58 -0.68
C ARG A 67 8.74 20.62 -0.11
N PRO A 68 7.76 21.05 0.71
CA PRO A 68 6.68 20.18 1.19
C PRO A 68 5.88 19.49 0.08
N GLU A 69 5.46 20.26 -0.93
CA GLU A 69 4.67 19.74 -2.04
C GLU A 69 5.50 18.80 -2.92
N VAL A 70 6.77 19.13 -3.15
CA VAL A 70 7.74 18.26 -3.84
C VAL A 70 7.93 16.94 -3.08
N ASP A 71 8.15 16.98 -1.76
CA ASP A 71 8.32 15.78 -0.94
C ASP A 71 7.05 14.91 -0.91
N LEU A 72 5.87 15.54 -0.88
CA LEU A 72 4.60 14.84 -0.95
C LEU A 72 4.39 14.19 -2.34
N MET A 73 4.62 14.92 -3.43
CA MET A 73 4.52 14.37 -4.80
C MET A 73 5.48 13.20 -5.00
N LYS A 74 6.72 13.27 -4.50
CA LYS A 74 7.68 12.15 -4.52
C LYS A 74 7.14 10.91 -3.82
N ARG A 75 6.63 11.07 -2.60
CA ARG A 75 6.09 9.96 -1.80
C ARG A 75 4.86 9.35 -2.45
N VAL A 76 3.95 10.17 -2.98
CA VAL A 76 2.77 9.68 -3.69
C VAL A 76 3.18 8.96 -4.98
N THR A 77 4.17 9.47 -5.72
CA THR A 77 4.68 8.82 -6.93
C THR A 77 5.22 7.42 -6.63
N VAL A 78 6.05 7.27 -5.60
CA VAL A 78 6.55 5.95 -5.16
C VAL A 78 5.42 5.05 -4.71
N LEU A 79 4.49 5.57 -3.89
CA LEU A 79 3.36 4.79 -3.39
C LEU A 79 2.51 4.23 -4.53
N VAL A 80 2.16 5.07 -5.52
CA VAL A 80 1.37 4.65 -6.68
C VAL A 80 2.15 3.62 -7.50
N PHE A 81 3.46 3.83 -7.67
CA PHE A 81 4.32 2.91 -8.40
C PHE A 81 4.35 1.54 -7.74
N GLU A 82 4.64 1.47 -6.44
CA GLU A 82 4.71 0.22 -5.68
C GLU A 82 3.36 -0.50 -5.60
N ALA A 83 2.27 0.24 -5.46
CA ALA A 83 0.92 -0.34 -5.46
C ALA A 83 0.58 -1.01 -6.80
N LEU A 84 0.88 -0.34 -7.91
CA LEU A 84 0.67 -0.89 -9.25
C LEU A 84 1.67 -2.00 -9.59
N GLU A 85 2.93 -1.87 -9.17
CA GLU A 85 3.97 -2.90 -9.32
C GLU A 85 3.54 -4.20 -8.66
N LYS A 86 3.04 -4.13 -7.42
CA LYS A 86 2.52 -5.31 -6.71
C LYS A 86 1.30 -5.92 -7.41
N ALA A 87 0.41 -5.09 -7.95
CA ALA A 87 -0.79 -5.56 -8.67
C ALA A 87 -0.42 -6.28 -9.98
N TRP A 88 0.55 -5.76 -10.73
CA TRP A 88 1.06 -6.35 -11.96
C TRP A 88 1.85 -7.64 -11.71
N ASP A 89 2.66 -7.69 -10.65
CA ASP A 89 3.45 -8.87 -10.27
C ASP A 89 2.55 -10.10 -10.01
N LEU A 90 1.41 -9.91 -9.33
CA LEU A 90 0.41 -10.96 -9.14
C LEU A 90 -0.25 -11.47 -10.43
N LYS A 91 -0.01 -10.80 -11.56
CA LYS A 91 -0.45 -11.17 -12.91
C LYS A 91 0.72 -11.59 -13.80
N GLN A 92 1.88 -11.88 -13.20
CA GLN A 92 3.12 -12.26 -13.88
C GLN A 92 3.57 -11.23 -14.92
N CYS A 93 3.38 -9.95 -14.62
CA CYS A 93 3.83 -8.83 -15.44
C CYS A 93 4.73 -7.93 -14.60
N ALA A 94 5.87 -7.52 -15.15
CA ALA A 94 6.75 -6.56 -14.51
C ALA A 94 6.32 -5.14 -14.91
N LEU A 95 6.01 -4.29 -13.93
CA LEU A 95 5.90 -2.85 -14.12
C LEU A 95 7.31 -2.26 -14.14
N ILE A 96 7.71 -1.67 -15.26
CA ILE A 96 9.10 -1.29 -15.51
C ILE A 96 9.37 0.15 -15.10
N ASP A 97 8.50 1.04 -15.58
CA ASP A 97 8.46 2.44 -15.20
C ASP A 97 7.03 2.97 -15.42
N MET A 98 6.73 4.10 -14.78
CA MET A 98 5.48 4.82 -14.98
C MET A 98 5.69 6.32 -14.86
N LYS A 99 4.80 7.08 -15.49
CA LYS A 99 4.65 8.52 -15.35
C LYS A 99 3.32 8.84 -14.69
N VAL A 100 3.32 9.80 -13.77
CA VAL A 100 2.10 10.42 -13.24
C VAL A 100 2.20 11.93 -13.20
N GLU A 101 1.05 12.60 -13.10
CA GLU A 101 0.95 14.05 -12.98
C GLU A 101 0.12 14.42 -11.74
N PHE A 102 0.27 15.66 -11.28
CA PHE A 102 -0.43 16.16 -10.11
C PHE A 102 -1.24 17.40 -10.42
N GLY A 103 -2.33 17.56 -9.68
CA GLY A 103 -3.19 18.73 -9.71
C GLY A 103 -3.38 19.30 -8.30
N VAL A 104 -3.96 20.49 -8.26
CA VAL A 104 -4.44 21.09 -7.02
C VAL A 104 -5.93 21.36 -7.17
N THR A 105 -6.74 20.82 -6.25
CA THR A 105 -8.20 21.04 -6.23
C THR A 105 -8.54 22.50 -5.96
N ALA A 106 -9.81 22.87 -6.11
CA ALA A 106 -10.28 24.23 -5.79
C ALA A 106 -10.09 24.57 -4.29
N GLU A 107 -10.11 23.55 -3.44
CA GLU A 107 -9.91 23.64 -1.99
C GLU A 107 -8.42 23.73 -1.60
N GLY A 108 -7.51 23.67 -2.57
CA GLY A 108 -6.07 23.76 -2.35
C GLY A 108 -5.42 22.42 -1.99
N GLU A 109 -6.03 21.28 -2.32
CA GLU A 109 -5.48 19.97 -2.03
C GLU A 109 -4.65 19.44 -3.20
N LEU A 110 -3.42 19.00 -2.91
CA LEU A 110 -2.60 18.30 -3.89
C LEU A 110 -3.16 16.89 -4.12
N VAL A 111 -3.46 16.57 -5.37
CA VAL A 111 -4.02 15.28 -5.78
C VAL A 111 -3.24 14.69 -6.95
N LEU A 112 -3.14 13.36 -6.99
CA LEU A 112 -2.81 12.65 -8.22
C LEU A 112 -3.88 12.99 -9.25
N ALA A 113 -3.48 13.41 -10.44
CA ALA A 113 -4.39 13.88 -11.47
C ALA A 113 -3.95 13.34 -12.84
N ASP A 114 -4.66 13.79 -13.89
CA ASP A 114 -4.57 13.24 -15.24
C ASP A 114 -5.01 11.76 -15.31
N VAL A 115 -4.59 11.03 -16.33
CA VAL A 115 -4.96 9.65 -16.61
C VAL A 115 -3.75 8.72 -16.47
N ILE A 116 -3.95 7.60 -15.79
CA ILE A 116 -3.02 6.47 -15.83
C ILE A 116 -3.63 5.41 -16.74
N ASP A 117 -3.10 5.29 -17.96
CA ASP A 117 -3.50 4.29 -18.93
C ASP A 117 -2.28 3.55 -19.51
N ASN A 118 -2.46 2.85 -20.63
CA ASN A 118 -1.41 2.05 -21.25
C ASN A 118 -0.32 2.89 -21.97
N ASP A 119 -0.45 4.21 -21.96
CA ASP A 119 0.55 5.17 -22.41
C ASP A 119 1.43 5.68 -21.25
N SER A 120 0.91 5.57 -20.02
CA SER A 120 1.54 6.09 -18.81
C SER A 120 2.62 5.18 -18.22
N TRP A 121 2.74 3.93 -18.67
CA TRP A 121 3.70 2.96 -18.13
C TRP A 121 4.42 2.13 -19.19
N ARG A 122 5.41 1.35 -18.73
CA ARG A 122 5.94 0.18 -19.44
C ARG A 122 5.62 -1.08 -18.66
N VAL A 123 5.06 -2.10 -19.34
CA VAL A 123 4.67 -3.36 -18.70
C VAL A 123 5.08 -4.57 -19.53
N TRP A 124 5.86 -5.46 -18.93
CA TRP A 124 6.47 -6.61 -19.60
C TRP A 124 5.99 -7.93 -18.98
N PRO A 125 5.19 -8.73 -19.70
CA PRO A 125 4.86 -10.10 -19.30
C PRO A 125 6.12 -10.92 -19.00
N ALA A 126 6.13 -11.61 -17.87
CA ALA A 126 7.27 -12.38 -17.35
C ALA A 126 8.59 -11.60 -17.25
N GLY A 127 8.55 -10.26 -17.24
CA GLY A 127 9.74 -9.41 -17.29
C GLY A 127 10.44 -9.40 -18.66
N ASP A 128 9.84 -9.94 -19.70
CA ASP A 128 10.42 -10.01 -21.05
C ASP A 128 9.97 -8.83 -21.92
N LYS A 129 10.90 -7.93 -22.21
CA LYS A 129 10.66 -6.75 -23.07
C LYS A 129 10.09 -7.11 -24.44
N ARG A 130 10.40 -8.30 -24.99
CA ARG A 130 9.87 -8.75 -26.29
C ARG A 130 8.35 -8.96 -26.26
N LEU A 131 7.77 -9.11 -25.08
CA LEU A 131 6.35 -9.30 -24.86
C LEU A 131 5.62 -8.02 -24.44
N GLN A 132 6.27 -6.85 -24.54
CA GLN A 132 5.72 -5.57 -24.08
C GLN A 132 4.29 -5.31 -24.57
N LEU A 133 3.43 -4.88 -23.66
CA LEU A 133 2.01 -4.63 -23.93
C LEU A 133 1.67 -3.14 -24.00
N ASP A 134 2.58 -2.27 -23.61
CA ASP A 134 2.38 -0.83 -23.52
C ASP A 134 2.65 -0.09 -24.85
N LYS A 135 2.42 1.23 -24.85
CA LYS A 135 2.62 2.11 -26.01
C LYS A 135 4.05 2.07 -26.59
N GLN A 136 5.07 1.63 -25.84
CA GLN A 136 6.41 1.48 -26.38
C GLN A 136 6.43 0.54 -27.60
N PHE A 137 5.55 -0.46 -27.66
CA PHE A 137 5.36 -1.29 -28.86
C PHE A 137 5.10 -0.45 -30.11
N TYR A 138 4.23 0.56 -30.03
CA TYR A 138 3.93 1.45 -31.15
C TYR A 138 5.11 2.38 -31.48
N ARG A 139 5.82 2.87 -30.46
CA ARG A 139 6.97 3.77 -30.63
C ARG A 139 8.18 3.08 -31.27
N ASP A 140 8.29 1.76 -31.14
CA ASP A 140 9.39 0.96 -31.67
C ASP A 140 9.14 0.47 -33.12
N LEU A 141 7.98 0.77 -33.72
CA LEU A 141 7.67 0.35 -35.09
C LEU A 141 8.48 1.16 -36.12
N ASP A 142 9.16 0.46 -37.03
CA ASP A 142 9.81 1.08 -38.20
C ASP A 142 8.80 1.71 -39.18
N ALA A 143 7.63 1.08 -39.30
CA ALA A 143 6.51 1.56 -40.13
C ALA A 143 5.17 1.21 -39.48
N VAL A 144 4.21 2.14 -39.55
CA VAL A 144 2.85 1.95 -39.04
C VAL A 144 2.02 1.23 -40.11
N THR A 145 1.76 -0.06 -39.89
CA THR A 145 0.92 -0.91 -40.75
C THR A 145 -0.39 -1.26 -40.08
N ASP A 146 -1.41 -1.66 -40.86
CA ASP A 146 -2.70 -2.10 -40.31
C ASP A 146 -2.58 -3.32 -39.38
N ASP A 147 -1.67 -4.24 -39.71
CA ASP A 147 -1.36 -5.40 -38.85
C ASP A 147 -0.75 -4.97 -37.52
N ALA A 148 0.19 -4.01 -37.53
CA ALA A 148 0.82 -3.50 -36.31
C ALA A 148 -0.19 -2.73 -35.43
N LEU A 149 -1.07 -1.95 -36.04
CA LEU A 149 -2.17 -1.27 -35.32
C LEU A 149 -3.18 -2.26 -34.75
N THR A 150 -3.48 -3.35 -35.46
CA THR A 150 -4.32 -4.44 -34.95
C THR A 150 -3.67 -5.09 -33.74
N LYS A 151 -2.35 -5.34 -33.80
CA LYS A 151 -1.61 -5.90 -32.67
C LYS A 151 -1.59 -4.96 -31.45
N LEU A 152 -1.40 -3.66 -31.67
CA LEU A 152 -1.47 -2.66 -30.62
C LEU A 152 -2.82 -2.68 -29.91
N LYS A 153 -3.92 -2.73 -30.66
CA LYS A 153 -5.29 -2.83 -30.10
C LYS A 153 -5.46 -4.10 -29.26
N GLU A 154 -4.95 -5.24 -29.71
CA GLU A 154 -4.96 -6.47 -28.91
C GLU A 154 -4.19 -6.32 -27.60
N ASN A 155 -3.02 -5.68 -27.62
CA ASN A 155 -2.23 -5.43 -26.42
C ASN A 155 -3.00 -4.55 -25.42
N TYR A 156 -3.65 -3.48 -25.89
CA TYR A 156 -4.47 -2.60 -25.05
C TYR A 156 -5.68 -3.35 -24.46
N ALA A 157 -6.34 -4.19 -25.26
CA ALA A 157 -7.45 -5.02 -24.79
C ALA A 157 -7.01 -6.02 -23.70
N LYS A 158 -5.82 -6.62 -23.85
CA LYS A 158 -5.23 -7.50 -22.82
C LYS A 158 -4.97 -6.74 -21.52
N VAL A 159 -4.34 -5.57 -21.60
CA VAL A 159 -4.07 -4.71 -20.45
C VAL A 159 -5.37 -4.32 -19.76
N ALA A 160 -6.39 -3.88 -20.51
CA ALA A 160 -7.70 -3.55 -19.96
C ALA A 160 -8.35 -4.75 -19.23
N GLY A 161 -8.23 -5.96 -19.79
CA GLY A 161 -8.69 -7.19 -19.14
C GLY A 161 -7.96 -7.49 -17.83
N ILE A 162 -6.64 -7.30 -17.79
CA ILE A 162 -5.84 -7.51 -16.59
C ILE A 162 -6.17 -6.46 -15.52
N VAL A 163 -6.21 -5.17 -15.86
CA VAL A 163 -6.47 -4.07 -14.94
C VAL A 163 -7.88 -4.17 -14.33
N LYS A 164 -8.88 -4.68 -15.07
CA LYS A 164 -10.21 -4.98 -14.52
C LYS A 164 -10.16 -5.96 -13.34
N SER A 165 -9.14 -6.80 -13.28
CA SER A 165 -8.94 -7.74 -12.18
C SER A 165 -8.19 -7.15 -10.98
N PHE A 166 -7.73 -5.89 -11.04
CA PHE A 166 -7.10 -5.22 -9.91
C PHE A 166 -8.11 -4.87 -8.82
N THR A 167 -9.38 -4.69 -9.17
CA THR A 167 -10.45 -4.32 -8.23
C THR A 167 -11.26 -5.52 -7.73
N THR A 168 -10.77 -6.76 -7.91
CA THR A 168 -11.48 -7.94 -7.39
C THR A 168 -11.52 -7.97 -5.86
N PRO A 169 -12.55 -8.59 -5.25
CA PRO A 169 -12.65 -8.71 -3.80
C PRO A 169 -11.40 -9.32 -3.15
N VAL A 170 -11.09 -8.84 -1.96
CA VAL A 170 -9.98 -9.31 -1.13
C VAL A 170 -10.10 -10.81 -0.88
N LYS A 171 -9.00 -11.54 -1.07
CA LYS A 171 -9.00 -13.01 -1.03
C LYS A 171 -8.81 -13.57 0.37
N GLY A 172 -8.26 -12.79 1.29
CA GLY A 172 -7.96 -13.21 2.66
C GLY A 172 -9.04 -12.82 3.67
N ARG A 173 -8.95 -13.38 4.89
CA ARG A 173 -9.80 -12.98 6.02
C ARG A 173 -9.06 -13.04 7.36
N ALA A 174 -9.57 -12.29 8.33
CA ALA A 174 -9.24 -12.45 9.75
C ALA A 174 -10.38 -13.19 10.46
N VAL A 175 -10.05 -14.17 11.30
CA VAL A 175 -11.00 -14.83 12.21
C VAL A 175 -10.67 -14.43 13.63
N ILE A 176 -11.54 -13.62 14.23
CA ILE A 176 -11.40 -13.13 15.59
C ILE A 176 -12.10 -14.14 16.51
N LEU A 177 -11.30 -14.97 17.17
CA LEU A 177 -11.78 -16.00 18.08
C LEU A 177 -11.70 -15.48 19.51
N MET A 178 -12.85 -15.26 20.16
CA MET A 178 -12.92 -14.76 21.53
C MET A 178 -13.31 -15.84 22.52
N GLY A 179 -12.63 -15.86 23.68
CA GLY A 179 -12.85 -16.83 24.75
C GLY A 179 -14.15 -16.63 25.53
N SER A 180 -14.70 -15.42 25.48
CA SER A 180 -15.92 -15.01 26.19
C SER A 180 -16.69 -13.98 25.38
N LYS A 181 -18.03 -14.02 25.46
CA LYS A 181 -18.89 -12.97 24.89
C LYS A 181 -18.66 -11.60 25.53
N ALA A 182 -18.13 -11.55 26.75
CA ALA A 182 -17.77 -10.30 27.43
C ALA A 182 -16.74 -9.48 26.64
N ASP A 183 -15.88 -10.12 25.86
CA ASP A 183 -14.82 -9.47 25.07
C ASP A 183 -15.32 -8.96 23.70
N ASN A 184 -16.63 -9.03 23.42
CA ASN A 184 -17.19 -8.66 22.12
C ASN A 184 -16.96 -7.18 21.76
N ALA A 185 -16.90 -6.27 22.73
CA ALA A 185 -16.59 -4.87 22.46
C ALA A 185 -15.19 -4.71 21.86
N TYR A 186 -14.18 -5.35 22.48
CA TYR A 186 -12.81 -5.36 21.99
C TYR A 186 -12.68 -6.09 20.64
N ALA A 187 -13.34 -7.24 20.48
CA ALA A 187 -13.36 -7.95 19.21
C ALA A 187 -14.06 -7.15 18.08
N THR A 188 -15.04 -6.31 18.41
CA THR A 188 -15.67 -5.40 17.44
C THR A 188 -14.70 -4.29 17.04
N ALA A 189 -13.95 -3.71 17.98
CA ALA A 189 -12.90 -2.74 17.64
C ALA A 189 -11.84 -3.32 16.68
N ILE A 190 -11.43 -4.59 16.88
CA ILE A 190 -10.54 -5.29 15.92
C ILE A 190 -11.23 -5.46 14.57
N GLN A 191 -12.50 -5.87 14.55
CA GLN A 191 -13.27 -6.06 13.33
C GLN A 191 -13.40 -4.75 12.52
N ASP A 192 -13.67 -3.64 13.19
CA ASP A 192 -13.79 -2.31 12.57
C ASP A 192 -12.44 -1.84 12.02
N ALA A 193 -11.36 -2.03 12.77
CA ALA A 193 -10.00 -1.75 12.31
C ALA A 193 -9.62 -2.60 11.08
N CYS A 194 -9.98 -3.89 11.06
CA CYS A 194 -9.82 -4.75 9.88
C CYS A 194 -10.60 -4.22 8.68
N SER A 195 -11.85 -3.77 8.87
CA SER A 195 -12.70 -3.20 7.83
C SER A 195 -12.07 -1.96 7.18
N ASN A 196 -11.51 -1.06 7.99
CA ASN A 196 -10.78 0.13 7.52
C ASN A 196 -9.59 -0.24 6.62
N LEU A 197 -8.95 -1.38 6.90
CA LEU A 197 -7.84 -1.94 6.10
C LEU A 197 -8.29 -2.83 4.94
N GLY A 198 -9.60 -3.02 4.77
CA GLY A 198 -10.17 -3.88 3.73
C GLY A 198 -10.06 -5.37 4.00
N VAL A 199 -9.77 -5.77 5.23
CA VAL A 199 -9.68 -7.17 5.62
C VAL A 199 -11.07 -7.64 6.09
N PRO A 200 -11.71 -8.60 5.40
CA PRO A 200 -12.92 -9.25 5.91
C PRO A 200 -12.64 -9.91 7.25
N ALA A 201 -13.35 -9.51 8.30
CA ALA A 201 -13.15 -10.03 9.65
C ALA A 201 -14.41 -10.71 10.18
N ILE A 202 -14.26 -11.96 10.64
CA ILE A 202 -15.36 -12.78 11.17
C ILE A 202 -15.12 -13.02 12.67
N LYS A 203 -16.11 -12.70 13.49
CA LYS A 203 -16.07 -12.97 14.95
C LYS A 203 -16.64 -14.35 15.26
N ARG A 204 -15.97 -15.10 16.13
CA ARG A 204 -16.42 -16.39 16.66
C ARG A 204 -16.19 -16.43 18.17
N VAL A 205 -17.02 -17.18 18.90
CA VAL A 205 -16.88 -17.37 20.34
C VAL A 205 -16.59 -18.85 20.60
N SER A 206 -15.49 -19.14 21.28
CA SER A 206 -15.18 -20.48 21.80
C SER A 206 -14.10 -20.39 22.86
N SER A 207 -14.15 -21.26 23.87
CA SER A 207 -13.16 -21.31 24.94
C SER A 207 -12.28 -22.55 24.81
N ALA A 208 -10.96 -22.35 24.72
CA ALA A 208 -10.01 -23.45 24.75
C ALA A 208 -10.01 -24.24 26.07
N HIS A 209 -10.57 -23.69 27.15
CA HIS A 209 -10.66 -24.36 28.45
C HIS A 209 -12.01 -25.04 28.70
N LYS A 210 -13.10 -24.49 28.16
CA LYS A 210 -14.47 -24.96 28.45
C LYS A 210 -15.10 -25.74 27.31
N THR A 211 -14.71 -25.46 26.07
CA THR A 211 -15.30 -26.00 24.83
C THR A 211 -14.18 -26.28 23.82
N THR A 212 -13.17 -27.03 24.25
CA THR A 212 -11.93 -27.27 23.50
C THR A 212 -12.20 -27.95 22.15
N ASP A 213 -13.07 -28.94 22.15
CA ASP A 213 -13.59 -29.63 20.95
C ASP A 213 -14.17 -28.64 19.93
N THR A 214 -15.06 -27.75 20.39
CA THR A 214 -15.69 -26.73 19.55
C THR A 214 -14.64 -25.77 18.97
N THR A 215 -13.61 -25.41 19.73
CA THR A 215 -12.49 -24.60 19.22
C THR A 215 -11.78 -25.31 18.07
N LEU A 216 -11.49 -26.60 18.21
CA LEU A 216 -10.83 -27.40 17.17
C LEU A 216 -11.71 -27.54 15.93
N ASP A 217 -13.01 -27.72 16.08
CA ASP A 217 -13.97 -27.78 14.98
C ASP A 217 -14.03 -26.47 14.19
N ILE A 218 -14.03 -25.32 14.90
CA ILE A 218 -13.98 -24.00 14.26
C ILE A 218 -12.68 -23.83 13.45
N ILE A 219 -11.55 -24.26 14.01
CA ILE A 219 -10.26 -24.20 13.31
C ILE A 219 -10.30 -25.10 12.06
N ALA A 220 -10.81 -26.32 12.18
CA ALA A 220 -10.95 -27.26 11.08
C ALA A 220 -11.85 -26.71 9.96
N GLN A 221 -12.97 -26.06 10.32
CA GLN A 221 -13.88 -25.41 9.38
C GLN A 221 -13.13 -24.42 8.49
N TYR A 222 -12.38 -23.49 9.08
CA TYR A 222 -11.67 -22.46 8.33
C TYR A 222 -10.41 -22.97 7.61
N LYS A 223 -9.84 -24.10 8.02
CA LYS A 223 -8.77 -24.77 7.25
C LYS A 223 -9.33 -25.43 5.98
N SER A 224 -10.58 -25.89 6.01
CA SER A 224 -11.14 -26.73 4.95
C SER A 224 -11.48 -25.96 3.66
N ASP A 225 -11.84 -24.68 3.76
CA ASP A 225 -12.26 -23.86 2.62
C ASP A 225 -11.11 -23.21 1.82
N ARG A 226 -9.86 -23.37 2.28
CA ARG A 226 -8.62 -22.89 1.62
C ARG A 226 -8.55 -21.37 1.39
N VAL A 227 -9.35 -20.59 2.12
CA VAL A 227 -9.24 -19.12 2.10
C VAL A 227 -8.04 -18.70 2.97
N PRO A 228 -7.09 -17.88 2.47
CA PRO A 228 -6.01 -17.33 3.30
C PRO A 228 -6.57 -16.69 4.57
N THR A 229 -6.20 -17.23 5.73
CA THR A 229 -6.81 -16.86 7.01
C THR A 229 -5.74 -16.52 8.03
N VAL A 230 -5.96 -15.44 8.80
CA VAL A 230 -5.22 -15.12 10.01
C VAL A 230 -6.16 -15.24 11.20
N PHE A 231 -5.77 -15.99 12.24
CA PHE A 231 -6.52 -16.04 13.48
C PHE A 231 -6.06 -14.94 14.43
N ILE A 232 -7.03 -14.27 15.05
CA ILE A 232 -6.79 -13.30 16.13
C ILE A 232 -7.46 -13.86 17.38
N ALA A 233 -6.66 -14.30 18.36
CA ALA A 233 -7.14 -14.85 19.61
C ALA A 233 -7.33 -13.74 20.65
N VAL A 234 -8.57 -13.59 21.11
CA VAL A 234 -8.96 -12.62 22.14
C VAL A 234 -9.34 -13.38 23.41
N ALA A 235 -8.44 -13.40 24.38
CA ALA A 235 -8.68 -14.04 25.67
C ALA A 235 -8.02 -13.24 26.80
N GLY A 236 -8.81 -12.83 27.79
CA GLY A 236 -8.31 -12.24 29.03
C GLY A 236 -7.81 -13.30 30.01
N ARG A 237 -7.17 -12.86 31.10
CA ARG A 237 -6.57 -13.74 32.12
C ARG A 237 -5.49 -14.63 31.50
N SER A 238 -5.42 -15.89 31.92
CA SER A 238 -4.55 -16.90 31.31
C SER A 238 -5.05 -17.28 29.91
N ASN A 239 -4.45 -16.71 28.86
CA ASN A 239 -4.78 -16.99 27.47
C ASN A 239 -4.32 -18.39 27.05
N GLY A 240 -5.22 -19.37 27.10
CA GLY A 240 -5.03 -20.69 26.46
C GLY A 240 -5.54 -20.74 25.01
N LEU A 241 -6.33 -19.76 24.58
CA LEU A 241 -7.02 -19.77 23.28
C LEU A 241 -6.03 -19.61 22.12
N GLY A 242 -5.14 -18.63 22.21
CA GLY A 242 -4.05 -18.45 21.26
C GLY A 242 -3.14 -19.67 21.13
N PRO A 243 -2.54 -20.16 22.23
CA PRO A 243 -1.73 -21.38 22.24
C PRO A 243 -2.40 -22.59 21.59
N VAL A 244 -3.63 -22.90 21.99
CA VAL A 244 -4.37 -24.05 21.44
C VAL A 244 -4.65 -23.85 19.96
N THR A 245 -5.01 -22.63 19.54
CA THR A 245 -5.21 -22.33 18.12
C THR A 245 -3.91 -22.53 17.34
N ALA A 246 -2.81 -21.92 17.79
CA ALA A 246 -1.50 -21.99 17.14
C ALA A 246 -0.94 -23.41 17.04
N GLY A 247 -1.20 -24.27 18.03
CA GLY A 247 -0.77 -25.67 18.00
C GLY A 247 -1.55 -26.55 17.02
N ASN A 248 -2.71 -26.10 16.53
CA ASN A 248 -3.64 -26.92 15.73
C ASN A 248 -3.90 -26.36 14.32
N THR A 249 -3.26 -25.26 13.95
CA THR A 249 -3.32 -24.70 12.60
C THR A 249 -1.95 -24.36 12.05
N THR A 250 -1.84 -24.39 10.72
CA THR A 250 -0.67 -23.88 9.98
C THR A 250 -0.83 -22.40 9.64
N PHE A 251 -1.98 -21.81 9.96
CA PHE A 251 -2.27 -20.40 9.71
C PHE A 251 -1.66 -19.51 10.81
N PRO A 252 -1.28 -18.27 10.49
CA PRO A 252 -0.79 -17.34 11.49
C PRO A 252 -1.82 -17.09 12.60
N VAL A 253 -1.34 -17.08 13.85
CA VAL A 253 -2.16 -16.78 15.03
C VAL A 253 -1.56 -15.59 15.77
N ILE A 254 -2.39 -14.59 16.00
CA ILE A 254 -2.05 -13.35 16.70
C ILE A 254 -2.83 -13.34 18.02
N ASN A 255 -2.14 -13.26 19.14
CA ASN A 255 -2.75 -12.92 20.42
C ASN A 255 -3.03 -11.43 20.47
N ALA A 256 -4.27 -11.08 20.79
CA ALA A 256 -4.71 -9.74 21.12
C ALA A 256 -5.52 -9.81 22.43
N PRO A 257 -4.85 -9.96 23.59
CA PRO A 257 -5.54 -10.07 24.87
C PRO A 257 -6.22 -8.73 25.23
N PRO A 258 -7.47 -8.73 25.72
CA PRO A 258 -8.13 -7.53 26.23
C PRO A 258 -7.59 -7.20 27.63
N LEU A 259 -6.38 -6.64 27.67
CA LEU A 259 -5.68 -6.31 28.91
C LEU A 259 -6.41 -5.19 29.68
N ASN A 260 -6.33 -5.24 31.01
CA ASN A 260 -6.80 -4.19 31.92
C ASN A 260 -5.66 -3.70 32.80
N ASP A 261 -5.78 -2.49 33.35
CA ASP A 261 -4.70 -1.85 34.12
C ASP A 261 -4.33 -2.62 35.39
N THR A 262 -5.25 -3.41 35.95
CA THR A 262 -5.03 -4.11 37.23
C THR A 262 -4.16 -5.35 37.09
N TRP A 263 -4.36 -6.15 36.03
CA TRP A 263 -3.72 -7.47 35.89
C TRP A 263 -2.92 -7.63 34.59
N SER A 264 -2.82 -6.58 33.76
CA SER A 264 -2.14 -6.62 32.46
C SER A 264 -0.72 -7.21 32.54
N SER A 265 0.05 -6.78 33.54
CA SER A 265 1.45 -7.19 33.72
C SER A 265 1.62 -8.68 34.04
N GLN A 266 0.59 -9.34 34.57
CA GLN A 266 0.58 -10.77 34.87
C GLN A 266 0.00 -11.56 33.69
N ASP A 267 -1.16 -11.13 33.19
CA ASP A 267 -1.92 -11.84 32.17
C ASP A 267 -1.16 -11.94 30.83
N ILE A 268 -0.40 -10.91 30.46
CA ILE A 268 0.32 -10.87 29.18
C ILE A 268 1.32 -12.02 29.01
N TRP A 269 1.90 -12.52 30.09
CA TRP A 269 2.87 -13.62 30.04
C TRP A 269 2.29 -14.90 29.47
N SER A 270 0.98 -15.13 29.65
CA SER A 270 0.27 -16.27 29.05
C SER A 270 0.21 -16.23 27.52
N SER A 271 0.38 -15.04 26.92
CA SER A 271 0.45 -14.86 25.46
C SER A 271 1.88 -14.84 24.92
N LEU A 272 2.86 -14.49 25.77
CA LEU A 272 4.27 -14.33 25.38
C LEU A 272 5.11 -15.60 25.56
N ARG A 273 4.96 -16.31 26.68
CA ARG A 273 5.81 -17.46 27.02
C ARG A 273 5.09 -18.77 26.75
N MET A 274 5.50 -19.42 25.66
CA MET A 274 4.86 -20.59 25.10
C MET A 274 5.79 -21.82 25.16
N PRO A 275 5.24 -23.05 25.18
CA PRO A 275 6.01 -24.25 24.87
C PRO A 275 6.70 -24.18 23.50
N SER A 276 7.80 -24.91 23.34
CA SER A 276 8.52 -25.01 22.06
C SER A 276 7.64 -25.54 20.93
N GLY A 277 7.82 -25.01 19.71
CA GLY A 277 7.07 -25.44 18.53
C GLY A 277 5.79 -24.62 18.25
N LEU A 278 5.48 -23.61 19.06
CA LEU A 278 4.34 -22.71 18.85
C LEU A 278 4.79 -21.33 18.35
N GLY A 279 4.29 -20.94 17.18
CA GLY A 279 4.62 -19.67 16.51
C GLY A 279 3.56 -18.57 16.68
N CYS A 280 3.02 -18.40 17.89
CA CYS A 280 2.02 -17.37 18.15
C CYS A 280 2.69 -16.00 18.35
N THR A 281 2.25 -14.97 17.63
CA THR A 281 2.68 -13.60 17.88
C THR A 281 1.75 -12.94 18.90
N THR A 282 2.18 -11.86 19.53
CA THR A 282 1.35 -11.08 20.46
C THR A 282 1.45 -9.61 20.12
N VAL A 283 0.31 -8.94 20.06
CA VAL A 283 0.20 -7.49 19.96
C VAL A 283 -0.72 -6.98 21.06
N ILE A 284 -0.54 -5.73 21.45
CA ILE A 284 -1.33 -5.07 22.49
C ILE A 284 -2.10 -3.94 21.82
N GLY A 285 -3.40 -4.14 21.62
CA GLY A 285 -4.30 -3.15 21.03
C GLY A 285 -5.06 -3.69 19.81
N ALA A 286 -6.26 -3.13 19.60
CA ALA A 286 -7.19 -3.62 18.60
C ALA A 286 -6.75 -3.25 17.17
N GLU A 287 -6.24 -2.03 17.00
CA GLU A 287 -5.72 -1.55 15.72
C GLU A 287 -4.44 -2.29 15.32
N GLU A 288 -3.57 -2.58 16.27
CA GLU A 288 -2.33 -3.32 16.08
C GLU A 288 -2.61 -4.77 15.63
N ALA A 289 -3.65 -5.40 16.18
CA ALA A 289 -4.10 -6.74 15.76
C ALA A 289 -4.60 -6.75 14.32
N ALA A 290 -5.44 -5.77 13.95
CA ALA A 290 -5.90 -5.61 12.59
C ALA A 290 -4.75 -5.32 11.62
N LEU A 291 -3.82 -4.43 12.02
CA LEU A 291 -2.65 -4.07 11.21
C LEU A 291 -1.70 -5.25 11.00
N ALA A 292 -1.45 -6.04 12.04
CA ALA A 292 -0.64 -7.24 11.94
C ALA A 292 -1.29 -8.29 11.01
N ALA A 293 -2.61 -8.49 11.12
CA ALA A 293 -3.33 -9.37 10.20
C ALA A 293 -3.29 -8.85 8.75
N ALA A 294 -3.50 -7.55 8.54
CA ALA A 294 -3.43 -6.92 7.22
C ALA A 294 -2.05 -7.06 6.58
N LYS A 295 -0.96 -6.82 7.33
CA LYS A 295 0.42 -6.98 6.83
C LYS A 295 0.76 -8.41 6.40
N ILE A 296 0.19 -9.40 7.08
CA ILE A 296 0.34 -10.81 6.69
C ILE A 296 -0.42 -11.07 5.38
N LEU A 297 -1.69 -10.64 5.32
CA LEU A 297 -2.54 -10.88 4.16
C LEU A 297 -2.10 -10.08 2.92
N SER A 298 -1.46 -8.92 3.10
CA SER A 298 -0.94 -8.10 2.00
C SER A 298 0.13 -8.78 1.15
N LEU A 299 0.77 -9.85 1.66
CA LEU A 299 1.73 -10.63 0.89
C LEU A 299 1.10 -11.26 -0.37
N VAL A 300 -0.20 -11.62 -0.28
CA VAL A 300 -0.97 -12.30 -1.33
C VAL A 300 -2.11 -11.45 -1.89
N ASP A 301 -2.31 -10.24 -1.38
CA ASP A 301 -3.41 -9.35 -1.75
C ASP A 301 -2.92 -7.90 -1.94
N HIS A 302 -2.87 -7.46 -3.20
CA HIS A 302 -2.35 -6.13 -3.55
C HIS A 302 -3.27 -4.98 -3.12
N MET A 303 -4.57 -5.23 -2.89
CA MET A 303 -5.49 -4.19 -2.42
C MET A 303 -5.26 -3.88 -0.93
N ILE A 304 -5.05 -4.91 -0.10
CA ILE A 304 -4.63 -4.72 1.29
C ILE A 304 -3.26 -4.02 1.32
N PHE A 305 -2.32 -4.47 0.48
CA PHE A 305 -1.00 -3.84 0.35
C PHE A 305 -1.09 -2.35 0.05
N GLY A 306 -1.88 -1.95 -0.96
CA GLY A 306 -2.10 -0.55 -1.30
C GLY A 306 -2.71 0.27 -0.15
N ARG A 307 -3.69 -0.30 0.58
CA ARG A 307 -4.27 0.37 1.76
C ARG A 307 -3.25 0.59 2.88
N LEU A 308 -2.32 -0.34 3.08
CA LEU A 308 -1.22 -0.19 4.05
C LEU A 308 -0.24 0.93 3.65
N LEU A 309 0.12 1.02 2.36
CA LEU A 309 0.95 2.13 1.87
C LEU A 309 0.25 3.48 2.10
N VAL A 310 -1.05 3.53 1.80
CA VAL A 310 -1.87 4.72 2.04
C VAL A 310 -1.93 5.08 3.53
N GLN A 311 -2.05 4.10 4.42
CA GLN A 311 -2.01 4.35 5.86
C GLN A 311 -0.66 4.94 6.30
N GLN A 312 0.46 4.43 5.79
CA GLN A 312 1.78 4.97 6.08
C GLN A 312 1.93 6.42 5.59
N LEU A 313 1.44 6.72 4.38
CA LEU A 313 1.43 8.07 3.85
C LEU A 313 0.57 9.00 4.72
N LYS A 314 -0.63 8.55 5.12
CA LYS A 314 -1.51 9.32 6.03
C LYS A 314 -0.80 9.64 7.35
N SER A 315 -0.15 8.65 7.97
CA SER A 315 0.62 8.86 9.20
C SER A 315 1.74 9.89 9.01
N PHE A 316 2.49 9.79 7.91
CA PHE A 316 3.51 10.78 7.56
C PHE A 316 2.92 12.18 7.43
N VAL A 317 1.84 12.35 6.65
CA VAL A 317 1.23 13.65 6.43
C VAL A 317 0.65 14.22 7.74
N THR A 318 0.04 13.39 8.59
CA THR A 318 -0.45 13.83 9.92
C THR A 318 0.67 14.38 10.79
N VAL A 319 1.82 13.71 10.84
CA VAL A 319 2.98 14.19 11.62
C VAL A 319 3.52 15.50 11.03
N MET A 320 3.65 15.59 9.71
CA MET A 320 4.10 16.83 9.04
C MET A 320 3.15 18.01 9.25
N LYS A 321 1.84 17.76 9.28
CA LYS A 321 0.84 18.79 9.64
C LYS A 321 1.02 19.29 11.07
N ALA A 322 1.23 18.37 12.01
CA ALA A 322 1.38 18.70 13.42
C ALA A 322 2.63 19.55 13.65
N ASP A 323 3.75 19.15 13.05
CA ASP A 323 5.01 19.89 13.07
C ASP A 323 4.84 21.30 12.48
N ALA A 324 4.25 21.40 11.29
CA ALA A 324 3.94 22.67 10.62
C ALA A 324 3.04 23.60 11.43
N ALA A 325 2.14 23.05 12.26
CA ALA A 325 1.28 23.83 13.14
C ALA A 325 2.06 24.38 14.33
N MET A 326 2.91 23.55 14.95
CA MET A 326 3.77 23.95 16.08
C MET A 326 4.81 24.99 15.69
N GLU A 327 5.37 24.94 14.47
CA GLU A 327 6.33 25.95 14.00
C GLU A 327 5.72 27.35 13.89
N LYS A 328 4.43 27.47 13.60
CA LYS A 328 3.75 28.77 13.56
C LYS A 328 3.59 29.40 14.94
N ASP A 329 3.53 28.56 15.97
CA ASP A 329 3.38 28.98 17.36
C ASP A 329 4.74 29.32 18.01
N ASN A 330 5.86 28.93 17.39
CA ASN A 330 7.20 29.27 17.83
C ASN A 330 7.65 30.64 17.27
N ASP A 331 7.84 31.62 18.15
CA ASP A 331 8.32 33.00 17.82
C ASP A 331 9.77 33.08 17.27
N LEU A 332 10.43 31.94 17.07
CA LEU A 332 11.73 31.84 16.42
C LEU A 332 11.53 31.75 14.91
N LYS A 333 11.89 32.81 14.18
CA LYS A 333 12.00 32.84 12.70
C LYS A 333 13.10 31.91 12.18
N ILE A 334 12.97 30.61 12.41
CA ILE A 334 13.69 29.60 11.63
C ILE A 334 12.75 29.24 10.50
N VAL A 335 13.12 29.61 9.28
CA VAL A 335 12.38 29.33 8.05
C VAL A 335 12.49 27.83 7.77
N SER A 336 11.71 27.03 8.48
CA SER A 336 11.51 25.64 8.13
C SER A 336 10.58 25.56 6.92
N PRO A 337 10.85 24.67 5.94
CA PRO A 337 10.02 24.56 4.76
C PRO A 337 8.58 24.11 5.06
N PHE A 338 8.30 23.55 6.24
CA PHE A 338 7.11 22.73 6.47
C PHE A 338 5.86 23.49 6.97
N ALA A 339 5.97 24.76 7.35
CA ALA A 339 4.95 25.55 8.04
C ALA A 339 3.60 25.87 7.31
N ARG A 340 3.06 25.04 6.40
CA ARG A 340 1.75 25.31 5.75
C ARG A 340 0.79 24.12 5.73
N LYS A 341 -0.51 24.46 5.71
CA LYS A 341 -1.64 23.54 5.90
C LYS A 341 -1.61 22.42 4.86
N TYR A 342 -1.42 21.18 5.30
CA TYR A 342 -1.85 20.04 4.51
C TYR A 342 -3.31 19.77 4.87
N SER A 343 -4.21 19.67 3.90
CA SER A 343 -5.48 18.97 4.06
C SER A 343 -5.35 17.62 3.37
N VAL A 344 -5.80 16.56 4.04
CA VAL A 344 -5.87 15.21 3.46
C VAL A 344 -7.35 14.95 3.42
N ALA A 345 -7.99 15.14 2.27
CA ALA A 345 -9.37 14.73 2.13
C ALA A 345 -9.48 13.20 2.24
N ASN A 346 -10.66 12.81 2.73
CA ASN A 346 -11.11 11.46 3.00
C ASN A 346 -10.70 10.42 1.94
N LEU A 347 -9.69 9.63 2.27
CA LEU A 347 -9.46 8.30 1.69
C LEU A 347 -10.38 7.24 2.32
N ASN A 348 -11.53 7.67 2.86
CA ASN A 348 -12.61 6.82 3.30
C ASN A 348 -13.81 7.14 2.39
N GLY A 349 -14.09 6.27 1.42
CA GLY A 349 -15.19 6.47 0.48
C GLY A 349 -15.38 5.30 -0.47
N HIS A 350 -16.15 4.33 0.03
CA HIS A 350 -16.94 3.28 -0.66
C HIS A 350 -16.25 2.19 -1.49
#